data_AF-A0A365HBT1-F1
#
_entry.id   AF-A0A365HBT1-F1
#
_cell.length_a   1.000
_cell.length_b   1.000
_cell.length_c   1.000
_cell.angle_alpha   90.00
_cell.angle_beta   90.00
_cell.angle_gamma   90.00
#
_symmetry.space_group_name_H-M   'P 1'
#
loop_
_entity.id
_entity.type
_entity.pdbx_description
1 polymer ?
#
loop_
_entity_poly.entity_id
_entity_poly.type
_entity_poly.pdbx_seq_one_letter_code
_entity_poly.pdbx_strand_id
1 'polypeptide(L)'
;MNWGEVELEPEVDEWFDTLGQADQETVVFYIDLLAERGVLLGEPYTRQLRGKLRELRFHLDRQSARITYWIAPGRRIVLLTVFCKQRMREVAEVERAWRAMRRCVAEEHTVGEE
;
A
#
# COMPACT_ATOMS: atom_id res chain seq x y z
N MET A 1 15.00 -12.25 -6.84
CA MET A 1 13.83 -12.48 -7.71
C MET A 1 12.68 -11.74 -7.08
N ASN A 2 12.10 -10.77 -7.79
CA ASN A 2 10.95 -10.03 -7.32
C ASN A 2 9.73 -10.98 -7.25
N TRP A 3 8.95 -10.96 -6.16
CA TRP A 3 7.78 -11.83 -6.02
C TRP A 3 6.64 -11.33 -6.91
N GLY A 4 6.55 -10.02 -7.16
CA GLY A 4 5.47 -9.42 -7.95
C GLY A 4 5.77 -8.02 -8.46
N GLU A 5 4.88 -7.48 -9.28
CA GLU A 5 4.93 -6.09 -9.75
C GLU A 5 4.18 -5.18 -8.78
N VAL A 6 4.66 -3.95 -8.59
CA VAL A 6 4.01 -2.95 -7.75
C VAL A 6 3.38 -1.88 -8.62
N GLU A 7 2.11 -1.61 -8.36
CA GLU A 7 1.34 -0.54 -9.00
C GLU A 7 0.96 0.50 -7.95
N LEU A 8 0.93 1.77 -8.34
CA LEU A 8 0.64 2.91 -7.46
C LEU A 8 -0.66 3.58 -7.91
N GLU A 9 -1.63 3.67 -7.00
CA GLU A 9 -2.75 4.60 -7.19
C GLU A 9 -2.25 6.06 -7.10
N PRO A 10 -2.92 7.01 -7.78
CA PRO A 10 -2.47 8.41 -7.85
C PRO A 10 -2.17 9.06 -6.51
N GLU A 11 -2.94 8.71 -5.46
CA GLU A 11 -2.70 9.25 -4.11
C GLU A 11 -1.31 8.90 -3.56
N VAL A 12 -0.83 7.68 -3.82
CA VAL A 12 0.47 7.23 -3.30
C VAL A 12 1.59 7.89 -4.09
N ASP A 13 1.41 8.04 -5.40
CA ASP A 13 2.34 8.71 -6.30
C ASP A 13 2.48 10.20 -5.96
N GLU A 14 1.36 10.92 -5.88
CA GLU A 14 1.32 12.34 -5.51
C GLU A 14 1.92 12.59 -4.12
N TRP A 15 1.67 11.70 -3.16
CA TRP A 15 2.26 11.80 -1.82
C TRP A 15 3.77 11.57 -1.83
N PHE A 16 4.25 10.58 -2.58
CA PHE A 16 5.66 10.26 -2.69
C PHE A 16 6.47 11.45 -3.22
N ASP A 17 5.92 12.19 -4.17
CA ASP A 17 6.52 13.41 -4.73
C ASP A 17 6.63 14.56 -3.72
N THR A 18 5.83 14.55 -2.65
CA THR A 18 5.93 15.56 -1.58
C THR A 18 7.04 15.28 -0.58
N LEU A 19 7.63 14.09 -0.59
CA LEU A 19 8.62 13.66 0.39
C LEU A 19 10.01 14.21 0.06
N GLY A 20 10.81 14.44 1.12
CA GLY A 20 12.24 14.68 0.96
C GLY A 20 12.98 13.40 0.53
N GLN A 21 14.17 13.56 -0.06
CA GLN A 21 14.94 12.45 -0.63
C GLN A 21 15.17 11.27 0.35
N ALA A 22 15.51 11.53 1.61
CA ALA A 22 15.72 10.48 2.60
C ALA A 22 14.44 9.68 2.92
N ASP A 23 13.30 10.35 2.95
CA ASP A 23 12.00 9.70 3.17
C ASP A 23 11.59 8.91 1.92
N GLN A 24 11.86 9.44 0.70
CA GLN A 24 11.65 8.72 -0.55
C GLN A 24 12.45 7.41 -0.61
N GLU A 25 13.75 7.46 -0.29
CA GLU A 25 14.61 6.26 -0.24
C GLU A 25 14.08 5.22 0.76
N THR A 26 13.58 5.69 1.90
CA THR A 26 12.95 4.82 2.90
C THR A 26 11.69 4.16 2.35
N VAL A 27 10.81 4.92 1.70
CA VAL A 27 9.58 4.38 1.08
C VAL A 27 9.92 3.34 0.01
N VAL A 28 10.85 3.66 -0.90
CA VAL A 28 11.30 2.75 -1.97
C VAL A 28 11.82 1.45 -1.36
N PHE A 29 12.66 1.51 -0.33
CA PHE A 29 13.15 0.31 0.36
C PHE A 29 12.02 -0.60 0.87
N TYR A 30 10.98 -0.02 1.48
CA TYR A 30 9.86 -0.82 1.99
C TYR A 30 8.95 -1.35 0.87
N ILE A 31 8.78 -0.61 -0.21
CA ILE A 31 8.06 -1.07 -1.41
C ILE A 31 8.81 -2.23 -2.06
N ASP A 32 10.13 -2.12 -2.20
CA ASP A 32 10.98 -3.19 -2.75
C ASP A 32 10.93 -4.42 -1.85
N LEU A 33 11.01 -4.26 -0.53
CA LEU A 33 10.86 -5.36 0.42
C LEU A 33 9.49 -6.05 0.27
N LEU A 34 8.42 -5.26 0.07
CA LEU A 34 7.08 -5.79 -0.18
C LEU A 34 7.01 -6.50 -1.53
N ALA A 35 7.62 -5.96 -2.58
CA ALA A 35 7.68 -6.57 -3.90
C ALA A 35 8.44 -7.90 -3.86
N GLU A 36 9.57 -7.97 -3.17
CA GLU A 36 10.40 -9.17 -3.04
C GLU A 36 9.73 -10.30 -2.26
N ARG A 37 8.99 -9.96 -1.20
CA ARG A 37 8.42 -10.94 -0.26
C ARG A 37 6.94 -11.23 -0.52
N GLY A 38 6.21 -10.27 -1.07
CA GLY A 38 4.79 -10.35 -1.36
C GLY A 38 3.96 -10.85 -0.18
N VAL A 39 3.18 -11.92 -0.42
CA VAL A 39 2.34 -12.56 0.61
C VAL A 39 3.10 -13.08 1.83
N LEU A 40 4.42 -13.31 1.70
CA LEU A 40 5.25 -13.81 2.80
C LEU A 40 5.71 -12.69 3.74
N LEU A 41 5.53 -11.41 3.37
CA LEU A 41 5.85 -10.30 4.25
C LEU A 41 4.78 -10.20 5.34
N GLY A 42 5.13 -10.62 6.56
CA GLY A 42 4.27 -10.57 7.74
C GLY A 42 4.56 -9.41 8.68
N GLU A 43 4.03 -9.51 9.90
CA GLU A 43 4.37 -8.60 10.99
C GLU A 43 5.87 -8.65 11.31
N PRO A 44 6.51 -7.51 11.70
CA PRO A 44 5.90 -6.22 12.04
C PRO A 44 5.64 -5.28 10.84
N TYR A 45 6.07 -5.66 9.64
CA TYR A 45 6.05 -4.79 8.45
C TYR A 45 4.67 -4.65 7.84
N THR A 46 3.87 -5.71 7.86
CA THR A 46 2.51 -5.66 7.31
C THR A 46 1.49 -6.04 8.37
N ARG A 47 0.26 -5.59 8.17
CA ARG A 47 -0.89 -6.03 8.97
C ARG A 47 -2.12 -6.14 8.08
N GLN A 48 -2.92 -7.16 8.31
CA GLN A 48 -4.23 -7.29 7.66
C GLN A 48 -5.24 -6.35 8.34
N LEU A 49 -5.92 -5.51 7.55
CA LEU A 49 -6.91 -4.57 8.04
C LEU A 49 -8.32 -5.15 7.91
N ARG A 50 -8.73 -5.51 6.69
CA ARG A 50 -10.07 -6.00 6.37
C ARG A 50 -10.06 -6.83 5.10
N GLY A 51 -10.52 -8.08 5.16
CA GLY A 51 -10.56 -8.93 3.96
C GLY A 51 -9.18 -9.03 3.29
N LYS A 52 -9.08 -8.65 2.01
CA LYS A 52 -7.79 -8.61 1.27
C LYS A 52 -6.97 -7.35 1.50
N LEU A 53 -7.53 -6.32 2.16
CA LEU A 53 -6.86 -5.06 2.44
C LEU A 53 -5.80 -5.24 3.53
N ARG A 54 -4.58 -4.81 3.21
CA ARG A 54 -3.42 -4.85 4.10
C ARG A 54 -2.83 -3.44 4.23
N GLU A 55 -2.08 -3.22 5.30
CA GLU A 55 -1.23 -2.05 5.46
C GLU A 55 0.23 -2.46 5.48
N LEU A 56 1.09 -1.63 4.89
CA LEU A 56 2.53 -1.60 5.03
C LEU A 56 2.88 -0.54 6.08
N ARG A 57 3.76 -0.92 7.02
CA ARG A 57 4.06 -0.16 8.22
C ARG A 57 5.53 0.21 8.25
N PHE A 58 5.81 1.51 8.23
CA PHE A 58 7.17 2.03 8.33
C PHE A 58 7.20 3.37 9.08
N HIS A 59 8.40 3.86 9.33
CA HIS A 59 8.66 5.14 9.96
C HIS A 59 9.45 5.99 9.00
N LEU A 60 8.98 7.22 8.81
CA LEU A 60 9.71 8.31 8.20
C LEU A 60 10.30 9.18 9.31
N ASP A 61 11.21 10.08 8.98
CA ASP A 61 12.02 10.83 9.95
C ASP A 61 11.17 11.47 11.08
N ARG A 62 9.99 11.99 10.71
CA ARG A 62 9.11 12.73 11.64
C ARG A 62 7.84 12.00 12.05
N GLN A 63 7.48 10.88 11.39
CA GLN A 63 6.15 10.28 11.53
C GLN A 63 6.08 8.81 11.14
N SER A 64 5.17 8.07 11.78
CA SER A 64 4.86 6.68 11.40
C SER A 64 3.85 6.69 10.25
N ALA A 65 4.31 6.35 9.04
CA ALA A 65 3.50 6.34 7.82
C ALA A 65 2.98 4.94 7.49
N ARG A 66 1.81 4.87 6.85
CA ARG A 66 1.13 3.64 6.45
C ARG A 66 0.68 3.76 5.01
N ILE A 67 1.03 2.76 4.21
CA ILE A 67 0.48 2.61 2.86
C ILE A 67 -0.45 1.42 2.90
N THR A 68 -1.71 1.60 2.50
CA THR A 68 -2.61 0.48 2.31
C THR A 68 -2.43 -0.12 0.93
N TYR A 69 -2.60 -1.44 0.84
CA TYR A 69 -2.44 -2.15 -0.42
C TYR A 69 -3.29 -3.41 -0.42
N TRP A 70 -3.45 -3.98 -1.61
CA TRP A 70 -3.98 -5.32 -1.78
C TRP A 70 -3.16 -6.08 -2.82
N ILE A 71 -3.32 -7.40 -2.81
CA ILE A 71 -2.64 -8.28 -3.76
C ILE A 71 -3.67 -8.75 -4.78
N ALA A 72 -3.52 -8.27 -6.00
CA ALA A 72 -4.32 -8.63 -7.16
C ALA A 72 -3.85 -9.96 -7.78
N PRO A 73 -4.71 -10.62 -8.59
CA PRO A 73 -4.29 -11.76 -9.39
C PRO A 73 -3.08 -11.41 -10.28
N GLY A 74 -2.24 -12.41 -10.55
CA GLY A 74 -1.03 -12.22 -11.37
C GLY A 74 0.20 -11.72 -10.59
N ARG A 75 0.19 -11.80 -9.25
CA ARG A 75 1.28 -11.31 -8.38
C ARG A 75 1.50 -9.81 -8.53
N ARG A 76 0.40 -9.04 -8.55
CA ARG A 76 0.42 -7.58 -8.60
C ARG A 76 0.06 -7.04 -7.23
N ILE A 77 0.84 -6.08 -6.74
CA ILE A 77 0.67 -5.43 -5.46
C ILE A 77 0.24 -4.00 -5.76
N VAL A 78 -1.02 -3.68 -5.49
CA VAL A 78 -1.57 -2.35 -5.78
C VAL A 78 -1.57 -1.54 -4.49
N LEU A 79 -0.77 -0.48 -4.44
CA LEU A 79 -0.74 0.49 -3.35
C LEU A 79 -1.89 1.48 -3.54
N LEU A 80 -2.76 1.60 -2.54
CA LEU A 80 -4.07 2.25 -2.69
C LEU A 80 -4.12 3.66 -2.09
N THR A 81 -3.75 3.77 -0.82
CA THR A 81 -3.87 5.01 -0.06
C THR A 81 -2.74 5.13 0.95
N VAL A 82 -2.43 6.35 1.34
CA VAL A 82 -1.41 6.63 2.36
C VAL A 82 -1.98 7.47 3.49
N PHE A 83 -1.54 7.19 4.70
CA PHE A 83 -1.87 8.00 5.88
C PHE A 83 -0.76 7.94 6.92
N CYS A 84 -0.66 9.01 7.70
CA CYS A 84 0.24 9.05 8.86
C CYS A 84 -0.55 8.68 10.11
N LYS A 85 0.04 7.88 10.99
CA LYS A 85 -0.57 7.50 12.25
C LYS A 85 -0.65 8.73 13.16
N GLN A 86 -1.85 9.24 13.39
CA GLN A 86 -2.11 10.36 14.29
C GLN A 86 -2.77 9.89 15.60
N ARG A 87 -3.49 8.76 15.57
CA ARG A 87 -4.28 8.23 16.67
C ARG A 87 -4.06 6.73 16.88
N MET A 88 -4.61 6.20 17.98
CA MET A 88 -4.62 4.78 18.28
C MET A 88 -5.35 3.95 17.20
N ARG A 89 -6.45 4.48 16.64
CA ARG A 89 -7.28 3.81 15.61
C ARG A 89 -7.68 4.81 14.53
N GLU A 90 -7.34 4.52 13.28
CA GLU A 90 -7.65 5.34 12.11
C GLU A 90 -8.81 4.74 11.30
N VAL A 91 -9.98 4.59 11.93
CA VAL A 91 -11.13 3.90 11.29
C VAL A 91 -11.54 4.55 9.97
N ALA A 92 -11.49 5.89 9.90
CA ALA A 92 -11.82 6.63 8.69
C ALA A 92 -10.85 6.31 7.53
N GLU A 93 -9.56 6.20 7.82
CA GLU A 93 -8.54 5.83 6.82
C GLU A 93 -8.72 4.40 6.33
N VAL A 94 -9.04 3.47 7.24
CA VAL A 94 -9.34 2.08 6.86
C VAL A 94 -10.58 1.99 5.96
N GLU A 95 -11.63 2.77 6.25
CA GLU A 95 -12.81 2.82 5.38
C GLU A 95 -12.52 3.48 4.03
N ARG A 96 -11.68 4.51 4.00
CA ARG A 96 -11.24 5.17 2.76
C ARG A 96 -10.43 4.21 1.88
N ALA A 97 -9.46 3.52 2.46
CA ALA A 97 -8.69 2.47 1.81
C ALA A 97 -9.57 1.31 1.32
N TRP A 98 -10.57 0.90 2.11
CA TRP A 98 -11.52 -0.13 1.70
C TRP A 98 -12.35 0.29 0.48
N ARG A 99 -12.80 1.55 0.43
CA ARG A 99 -13.50 2.08 -0.76
C ARG A 99 -12.59 2.15 -1.97
N ALA A 100 -11.34 2.60 -1.80
CA ALA A 100 -10.35 2.61 -2.88
C ALA A 100 -10.11 1.20 -3.44
N MET A 101 -9.89 0.20 -2.57
CA MET A 101 -9.74 -1.19 -2.98
C MET A 101 -10.95 -1.69 -3.78
N ARG A 102 -12.18 -1.37 -3.34
CA ARG A 102 -13.40 -1.79 -4.06
C ARG A 102 -13.52 -1.16 -5.44
N ARG A 103 -13.09 0.09 -5.63
CA ARG A 103 -13.06 0.74 -6.95
C ARG A 103 -12.02 0.08 -7.86
N CYS A 104 -10.79 -0.03 -7.38
CA CYS A 104 -9.68 -0.66 -8.11
C CYS A 104 -10.05 -2.09 -8.54
N VAL A 105 -10.62 -2.90 -7.65
CA VAL A 105 -11.11 -4.25 -7.97
C VAL A 105 -12.19 -4.21 -9.07
N ALA A 106 -13.15 -3.27 -9.00
CA ALA A 106 -14.21 -3.18 -10.02
C ALA A 106 -13.66 -2.74 -11.39
N GLU A 107 -12.71 -1.80 -11.41
CA GLU A 107 -12.03 -1.34 -12.62
C GLU A 107 -11.23 -2.49 -13.25
N GLU A 108 -10.46 -3.22 -12.46
CA GLU A 108 -9.71 -4.41 -12.89
C GLU A 108 -10.58 -5.56 -13.42
N HIS A 109 -11.75 -5.80 -12.81
CA HIS A 109 -12.71 -6.77 -13.33
C HIS A 109 -13.35 -6.33 -14.65
N THR A 110 -13.35 -5.04 -14.96
CA THR A 110 -13.86 -4.51 -16.23
C THR A 110 -12.82 -4.61 -17.34
N VAL A 111 -11.52 -4.50 -17.01
CA VAL A 111 -10.40 -4.55 -17.99
C VAL A 111 -10.09 -5.97 -18.48
N GLY A 112 -10.62 -7.01 -17.83
CA GLY A 112 -10.43 -8.42 -18.20
C GLY A 112 -11.56 -9.07 -19.02
N GLU A 113 -12.57 -8.30 -19.44
CA GLU A 113 -13.70 -8.77 -20.25
C GLU A 113 -13.69 -8.15 -21.66
N GLU A 114 -12.64 -8.41 -22.45
CA GLU A 114 -12.65 -8.26 -23.92
C GLU A 114 -11.99 -9.46 -24.61
#